data_AF-A0A2A5M6Q4-F1
#
_entry.id   AF-A0A2A5M6Q4-F1
#
_cell.length_a   1.000
_cell.length_b   1.000
_cell.length_c   1.000
_cell.angle_alpha   90.00
_cell.angle_beta   90.00
_cell.angle_gamma   90.00
#
_symmetry.space_group_name_H-M   'P 1'
#
loop_
_entity.id
_entity.type
_entity.pdbx_description
1 polymer ?
#
loop_
_entity_poly.entity_id
_entity_poly.type
_entity_poly.pdbx_seq_one_letter_code
_entity_poly.pdbx_strand_id
1 'polypeptide(L)'
;SQQYSSQGRLNGNDAVPIIINLQSGANALHTAELVQAKMQELSKNFPKGLTYKIPYDTTKFVIESIKEVIKTFVEALILVIIVMYMFLKNFRATLIPMIAVPVSLL
;
A
#
# COMPACT_ATOMS: atom_id res chain seq x y z
N SER A 1 -41.42 -3.12 -15.24
CA SER A 1 -40.49 -1.96 -15.28
C SER A 1 -39.14 -2.42 -14.78
N GLN A 2 -38.36 -3.13 -15.61
CA GLN A 2 -37.06 -3.64 -15.20
C GLN A 2 -35.99 -2.56 -15.44
N GLN A 3 -35.17 -2.37 -14.41
CA GLN A 3 -34.12 -1.39 -14.28
C GLN A 3 -33.16 -1.39 -15.49
N TYR A 4 -33.25 -0.37 -16.34
CA TYR A 4 -32.15 0.13 -17.18
C TYR A 4 -31.59 1.42 -16.58
N SER A 5 -31.54 1.53 -15.25
CA SER A 5 -31.23 2.81 -14.59
C SER A 5 -29.73 3.08 -14.40
N SER A 6 -28.85 2.10 -14.63
CA SER A 6 -27.40 2.34 -14.59
C SER A 6 -26.67 1.52 -15.64
N GLN A 7 -25.70 2.17 -16.28
CA GLN A 7 -24.75 1.56 -17.19
C GLN A 7 -23.35 1.88 -16.68
N GLY A 8 -22.49 0.87 -16.59
CA GLY A 8 -21.09 1.06 -16.23
C GLY A 8 -20.21 1.06 -17.47
N ARG A 9 -19.18 1.91 -17.45
CA ARG A 9 -18.13 1.92 -18.47
C ARG A 9 -16.77 1.96 -17.80
N LEU A 10 -15.81 1.27 -18.40
CA LEU A 10 -14.41 1.34 -18.03
C LEU A 10 -13.58 1.61 -19.29
N ASN A 11 -12.90 2.76 -19.33
CA ASN A 11 -12.10 3.22 -20.46
C ASN A 11 -12.88 3.18 -21.80
N GLY A 12 -14.15 3.59 -21.79
CA GLY A 12 -15.01 3.62 -22.97
C GLY A 12 -15.68 2.29 -23.35
N ASN A 13 -15.31 1.18 -22.71
CA ASN A 13 -15.94 -0.13 -22.93
C ASN A 13 -17.03 -0.40 -21.88
N ASP A 14 -18.07 -1.14 -22.24
CA ASP A 14 -19.11 -1.56 -21.30
C ASP A 14 -18.51 -2.47 -20.22
N ALA A 15 -18.82 -2.17 -18.95
CA ALA A 15 -18.31 -2.90 -17.80
C ALA A 15 -19.33 -2.90 -16.66
N VAL A 16 -19.31 -3.93 -15.82
CA VAL A 16 -20.14 -3.98 -14.61
C VAL A 16 -19.33 -3.44 -13.43
N PRO A 17 -19.72 -2.31 -12.82
CA PRO A 17 -19.02 -1.77 -11.67
C PRO A 17 -19.42 -2.55 -10.41
N ILE A 18 -18.42 -2.93 -9.62
CA ILE A 18 -18.60 -3.60 -8.33
C ILE A 18 -17.93 -2.73 -7.27
N ILE A 19 -18.69 -2.34 -6.24
CA ILE A 19 -18.20 -1.53 -5.12
C ILE A 19 -17.99 -2.46 -3.93
N ILE A 20 -16.76 -2.52 -3.44
CA ILE A 20 -16.41 -3.26 -2.22
C ILE A 20 -16.39 -2.27 -1.05
N ASN A 21 -17.26 -2.49 -0.07
CA ASN A 21 -17.31 -1.67 1.14
C ASN A 21 -16.54 -2.37 2.26
N LEU A 22 -15.66 -1.62 2.91
CA LEU A 22 -14.90 -2.10 4.06
C LEU A 22 -15.80 -2.15 5.29
N GLN A 23 -15.74 -3.27 6.03
CA GLN A 23 -16.41 -3.37 7.32
C GLN A 23 -15.80 -2.36 8.32
N SER A 24 -16.64 -1.70 9.11
CA SER A 24 -16.18 -0.75 10.13
C SER A 24 -15.18 -1.40 11.10
N GLY A 25 -14.04 -0.74 11.31
CA GLY A 25 -12.95 -1.24 12.16
C GLY A 25 -12.07 -2.34 11.55
N ALA A 26 -12.36 -2.82 10.33
CA ALA A 26 -11.52 -3.81 9.67
C ALA A 26 -10.24 -3.19 9.09
N ASN A 27 -9.21 -4.02 8.93
CA ASN A 27 -7.95 -3.59 8.32
C ASN A 27 -8.12 -3.47 6.79
N ALA A 28 -8.02 -2.24 6.27
CA ALA A 28 -8.19 -1.95 4.85
C ALA A 28 -7.17 -2.65 3.96
N LEU A 29 -5.89 -2.62 4.33
CA LEU A 29 -4.77 -3.21 3.57
C LEU A 29 -4.96 -4.71 3.43
N HIS A 30 -5.15 -5.39 4.56
CA HIS A 30 -5.34 -6.83 4.59
C HIS A 30 -6.62 -7.25 3.86
N THR A 31 -7.72 -6.48 4.02
CA THR A 31 -8.97 -6.78 3.32
C THR A 31 -8.81 -6.62 1.80
N ALA A 32 -8.12 -5.60 1.33
CA ALA A 32 -7.86 -5.41 -0.09
C ALA A 32 -7.00 -6.55 -0.67
N GLU A 33 -5.97 -6.99 0.05
CA GLU A 33 -5.17 -8.17 -0.34
C GLU A 33 -6.05 -9.43 -0.49
N LEU A 34 -6.93 -9.68 0.48
CA LEU A 34 -7.87 -10.81 0.43
C LEU A 34 -8.86 -10.71 -0.73
N VAL A 35 -9.38 -9.51 -1.00
CA VAL A 35 -10.29 -9.25 -2.13
C VAL A 35 -9.57 -9.49 -3.45
N GLN A 36 -8.35 -8.98 -3.62
CA GLN A 36 -7.53 -9.20 -4.81
C GLN A 36 -7.22 -10.69 -5.01
N ALA A 37 -6.82 -11.39 -3.94
CA ALA A 37 -6.55 -12.82 -3.97
C ALA A 37 -7.81 -13.62 -4.37
N LYS A 38 -8.97 -13.27 -3.81
CA LYS A 38 -10.24 -13.95 -4.16
C LYS A 38 -10.66 -13.67 -5.60
N MET A 39 -10.51 -12.45 -6.08
CA MET A 39 -10.79 -12.11 -7.48
C MET A 39 -9.84 -12.85 -8.43
N GLN A 40 -8.57 -13.02 -8.05
CA GLN A 40 -7.61 -13.79 -8.83
C GLN A 40 -7.99 -15.28 -8.87
N GLU A 41 -8.44 -15.86 -7.76
CA GLU A 41 -8.97 -17.22 -7.71
C GLU A 41 -10.20 -17.39 -8.62
N LEU A 42 -11.18 -16.49 -8.52
CA LEU A 42 -12.41 -16.52 -9.33
C LEU A 42 -12.13 -16.34 -10.82
N SER A 43 -11.14 -15.52 -11.16
CA SER A 43 -10.79 -15.24 -12.56
C SER A 43 -10.39 -16.48 -13.35
N LYS A 44 -9.94 -17.55 -12.67
CA LYS A 44 -9.59 -18.83 -13.30
C LYS A 44 -10.81 -19.56 -13.88
N ASN A 45 -12.00 -19.30 -13.35
CA ASN A 45 -13.25 -19.94 -13.75
C ASN A 45 -14.11 -19.05 -14.65
N PHE A 46 -13.59 -17.90 -15.09
CA PHE A 46 -14.34 -17.01 -15.95
C PHE A 46 -14.51 -17.59 -17.35
N PRO A 47 -15.70 -17.42 -17.98
CA PRO A 47 -15.89 -17.79 -19.37
C PRO A 47 -14.95 -16.97 -20.27
N LYS A 48 -14.64 -17.51 -21.45
CA LYS A 48 -13.74 -16.85 -22.41
C LYS A 48 -14.22 -15.43 -22.73
N GLY A 49 -13.30 -14.48 -22.65
CA GLY A 49 -13.55 -13.06 -22.93
C GLY A 49 -13.95 -12.22 -21.71
N LEU A 50 -14.25 -12.84 -20.55
CA LEU A 50 -14.49 -12.10 -19.31
C LEU A 50 -13.17 -11.80 -18.60
N THR A 51 -12.92 -10.52 -18.33
CA THR A 51 -11.77 -10.05 -17.54
C THR A 51 -12.24 -9.07 -16.48
N TYR A 52 -11.44 -8.88 -15.44
CA TYR A 52 -11.71 -7.89 -14.40
C TYR A 52 -10.53 -6.93 -14.28
N LYS A 53 -10.81 -5.72 -13.80
CA LYS A 53 -9.80 -4.74 -13.39
C LYS A 53 -10.29 -4.07 -12.11
N ILE A 54 -9.36 -3.72 -11.23
CA ILE A 54 -9.61 -2.92 -10.03
C ILE A 54 -8.95 -1.56 -10.28
N PRO A 55 -9.62 -0.64 -11.02
CA PRO A 55 -9.04 0.65 -11.37
C PRO A 55 -8.98 1.62 -10.20
N TYR A 56 -9.79 1.38 -9.16
CA TYR A 56 -9.88 2.22 -7.98
C TYR A 56 -9.62 1.38 -6.74
N ASP A 57 -8.44 1.57 -6.14
CA ASP A 57 -8.02 0.93 -4.90
C ASP A 57 -7.39 1.99 -4.01
N THR A 58 -8.06 2.34 -2.91
CA THR A 58 -7.58 3.33 -1.94
C THR A 58 -6.39 2.83 -1.15
N THR A 59 -6.23 1.51 -1.01
CA THR A 59 -5.11 0.91 -0.25
C THR A 59 -3.78 1.08 -0.96
N LYS A 60 -3.80 1.18 -2.30
CA LYS A 60 -2.59 1.46 -3.09
C LYS A 60 -1.91 2.75 -2.66
N PHE A 61 -2.67 3.82 -2.41
CA PHE A 61 -2.12 5.08 -1.91
C PHE A 61 -1.47 4.92 -0.53
N VAL A 62 -2.12 4.16 0.36
CA VAL A 62 -1.60 3.89 1.70
C VAL A 62 -0.29 3.10 1.64
N ILE A 63 -0.22 2.05 0.82
CA ILE A 63 0.99 1.24 0.64
C ILE A 63 2.15 2.10 0.12
N GLU A 64 1.92 2.90 -0.92
CA GLU A 64 2.96 3.76 -1.47
C GLU A 64 3.38 4.85 -0.47
N SER A 65 2.45 5.40 0.32
CA SER A 65 2.76 6.36 1.38
C SER A 65 3.64 5.74 2.47
N ILE A 66 3.35 4.50 2.90
CA ILE A 66 4.19 3.78 3.87
C ILE A 66 5.59 3.55 3.32
N LYS A 67 5.71 3.16 2.04
CA LYS A 67 7.03 2.99 1.40
C LYS A 67 7.84 4.28 1.40
N GLU A 68 7.21 5.41 1.06
CA GLU A 68 7.89 6.72 1.10
C GLU A 68 8.27 7.14 2.52
N VAL A 69 7.44 6.85 3.53
CA VAL A 69 7.80 7.10 4.94
C VAL A 69 9.03 6.28 5.34
N ILE A 70 9.09 4.99 4.99
CA ILE A 70 10.24 4.13 5.29
C ILE A 70 11.50 4.65 4.58
N LYS A 71 11.38 5.03 3.30
CA LYS A 71 12.49 5.60 2.54
C LYS A 71 13.02 6.88 3.18
N THR A 72 12.12 7.82 3.50
CA THR A 72 12.48 9.09 4.16
C THR A 72 13.12 8.84 5.53
N PHE A 73 12.63 7.85 6.26
CA PHE A 73 13.21 7.45 7.54
C PHE A 73 14.66 6.94 7.40
N VAL A 74 14.92 6.09 6.40
CA VAL A 74 16.28 5.58 6.12
C VAL A 74 17.21 6.72 5.66
N GLU A 75 16.73 7.61 4.80
CA GLU A 75 17.48 8.80 4.36
C GLU A 75 17.87 9.69 5.55
N ALA A 76 16.91 9.96 6.44
CA ALA A 76 17.16 10.74 7.66
C ALA A 76 18.18 10.05 8.58
N LEU A 77 18.07 8.73 8.77
CA LEU A 77 19.00 7.95 9.60
C LEU A 77 20.42 7.98 9.05
N ILE A 78 20.60 7.83 7.73
CA ILE A 78 21.90 7.95 7.08
C ILE A 78 22.49 9.34 7.28
N LEU A 79 21.69 10.40 7.08
CA LEU A 79 22.15 11.77 7.27
C LEU A 79 22.59 12.04 8.72
N VAL A 80 21.84 11.56 9.71
CA VAL A 80 22.21 11.67 11.13
C VAL A 80 23.53 10.96 11.42
N ILE A 81 23.73 9.75 10.89
CA ILE A 81 24.98 9.00 11.08
C ILE A 81 26.17 9.77 10.48
N ILE A 82 26.02 10.32 9.27
CA ILE A 82 27.07 11.11 8.61
C ILE A 82 27.45 12.31 9.48
N VAL A 83 26.46 13.08 9.93
CA VAL A 83 26.70 14.27 10.76
C VAL A 83 27.39 13.87 12.07
N MET A 84 26.87 12.89 12.80
CA MET A 84 27.48 12.45 14.06
C MET A 84 28.90 11.91 13.87
N TYR A 85 29.15 11.17 12.80
CA TYR A 85 30.50 10.67 12.51
C TYR A 85 31.49 11.81 12.26
N MET A 86 31.08 12.85 11.53
CA MET A 86 31.92 14.03 11.29
C MET A 86 32.28 14.77 12.59
N PHE A 87 31.34 14.83 13.55
CA PHE A 87 31.59 15.46 14.85
C PHE A 87 32.44 14.59 15.78
N LEU A 88 32.13 13.30 15.88
CA LEU A 88 32.73 12.42 16.89
C LEU A 88 34.06 11.81 16.44
N LYS A 89 34.31 11.69 15.12
CA LYS A 89 35.52 11.10 14.51
C LYS A 89 35.91 9.71 15.03
N ASN A 90 35.04 9.06 15.78
CA ASN A 90 35.25 7.79 16.44
C ASN A 90 34.02 6.91 16.24
N PHE A 91 34.20 5.81 15.51
CA PHE A 91 33.14 4.87 15.18
C PHE A 91 32.40 4.31 16.42
N ARG A 92 33.12 4.06 17.52
CA ARG A 92 32.51 3.58 18.77
C ARG A 92 31.56 4.60 19.38
N ALA A 93 31.88 5.89 19.27
CA ALA A 93 31.04 6.96 19.80
C ALA A 93 29.80 7.20 18.92
N THR A 94 29.91 7.01 17.59
CA THR A 94 28.78 7.14 16.65
C THR A 94 27.79 5.97 16.75
N LEU A 95 28.21 4.80 17.22
CA LEU A 95 27.33 3.62 17.33
C LEU A 95 26.31 3.73 18.47
N ILE A 96 26.66 4.41 19.56
CA ILE A 96 25.79 4.54 20.75
C ILE A 96 24.44 5.20 20.40
N PRO A 97 24.40 6.38 19.74
CA PRO A 97 23.13 7.01 19.38
C PRO A 97 22.42 6.28 18.23
N MET A 98 23.16 5.58 17.35
CA MET A 98 22.58 4.80 16.25
C MET A 98 21.69 3.66 16.77
N ILE A 99 22.04 3.04 17.89
CA ILE A 99 21.23 2.00 18.54
C ILE A 99 20.08 2.62 19.36
N ALA A 100 20.31 3.80 19.96
CA ALA A 100 19.29 4.47 20.76
C ALA A 100 18.06 4.91 19.93
N VAL A 101 18.27 5.41 18.70
CA VAL A 101 17.18 5.90 17.84
C VAL A 101 16.12 4.82 17.53
N PRO A 102 16.46 3.62 17.02
CA PRO A 102 15.48 2.55 16.81
C PRO A 102 14.76 2.10 18.09
N VAL A 103 15.49 1.99 19.22
CA VAL A 103 14.91 1.54 20.49
C VAL A 103 13.90 2.54 21.05
N SER A 104 14.10 3.84 20.82
CA SER A 104 13.13 4.87 21.24
C SER A 104 11.88 4.97 20.38
N LEU A 105 11.89 4.40 19.17
CA LEU A 105 10.81 4.49 18.19
C LEU A 105 9.91 3.25 18.17
N LEU A 106 10.40 2.11 18.66
CA LEU A 106 9.66 0.87 18.85
C LEU A 106 8.83 0.90 20.14
#